data_AF-A0AAP3H034-F1
#
_entry.id   AF-A0AAP3H034-F1
#
_cell.length_a   1.000
_cell.length_b   1.000
_cell.length_c   1.000
_cell.angle_alpha   90.00
_cell.angle_beta   90.00
_cell.angle_gamma   90.00
#
_symmetry.space_group_name_H-M   'P 1'
#
loop_
_entity.id
_entity.type
_entity.pdbx_description
1 polymer ?
#
loop_
_entity_poly.entity_id
_entity_poly.type
_entity_poly.pdbx_seq_one_letter_code
_entity_poly.pdbx_strand_id
1 'polypeptide(L)'
;MIALTYIICHGITIWVIAPAQRFFLDDVSVLASLAYLPHGVRVLSIWLVGWRALPPLVVGAIFANLIFTSADILDLMHDKMWLSLAMSVLSAYFAFELLRASGISAYAGGGRRVNWRKLLLAGLLASVFNSISQTLIFSGILAPSGKLTELASFAIGDLLGQVVLMFGLMMIFRALRSPAASA
;
A
#
# COMPACT_ATOMS: atom_id res chain seq x y z
N MET A 1 0.62 -12.87 -10.71
CA MET A 1 0.22 -12.90 -9.28
C MET A 1 0.27 -11.52 -8.63
N ILE A 2 1.43 -10.83 -8.53
CA ILE A 2 1.54 -9.52 -7.83
C ILE A 2 0.50 -8.49 -8.32
N ALA A 3 0.40 -8.28 -9.65
CA ALA A 3 -0.55 -7.32 -10.22
C ALA A 3 -2.00 -7.64 -9.83
N LEU A 4 -2.40 -8.91 -9.95
CA LEU A 4 -3.74 -9.38 -9.58
C LEU A 4 -4.02 -9.18 -8.09
N THR A 5 -3.07 -9.53 -7.22
CA THR A 5 -3.19 -9.31 -5.77
C THR A 5 -3.34 -7.83 -5.45
N TYR A 6 -2.60 -6.97 -6.14
CA TYR A 6 -2.73 -5.52 -5.98
C TYR A 6 -4.15 -5.06 -6.36
N ILE A 7 -4.64 -5.46 -7.54
CA ILE A 7 -5.99 -5.13 -8.04
C ILE A 7 -7.07 -5.57 -7.03
N ILE A 8 -7.00 -6.81 -6.54
CA ILE A 8 -7.95 -7.35 -5.57
C ILE A 8 -7.90 -6.55 -4.26
N CYS A 9 -6.71 -6.30 -3.71
CA CYS A 9 -6.55 -5.54 -2.47
C CYS A 9 -7.05 -4.10 -2.61
N HIS A 10 -6.83 -3.48 -3.77
CA HIS A 10 -7.34 -2.15 -4.05
C HIS A 10 -8.86 -2.15 -4.14
N GLY A 11 -9.46 -3.11 -4.86
CA GLY A 11 -10.91 -3.30 -4.90
C GLY A 11 -11.53 -3.48 -3.52
N ILE A 12 -10.96 -4.34 -2.67
CA ILE A 12 -11.41 -4.51 -1.26
C ILE A 12 -11.33 -3.18 -0.51
N THR A 13 -10.28 -2.38 -0.74
CA THR A 13 -10.15 -1.08 -0.08
C THR A 13 -11.28 -0.13 -0.49
N ILE A 14 -11.60 -0.05 -1.79
CA ILE A 14 -12.65 0.86 -2.28
C ILE A 14 -14.07 0.36 -1.95
N TRP A 15 -14.32 -0.95 -1.98
CA TRP A 15 -15.68 -1.50 -1.87
C TRP A 15 -16.06 -1.96 -0.46
N VAL A 16 -15.08 -2.21 0.40
CA VAL A 16 -15.33 -2.70 1.77
C VAL A 16 -14.83 -1.70 2.79
N ILE A 17 -13.55 -1.30 2.70
CA ILE A 17 -12.91 -0.47 3.72
C ILE A 17 -13.42 0.97 3.66
N ALA A 18 -13.43 1.59 2.48
CA ALA A 18 -13.86 2.98 2.33
C ALA A 18 -15.35 3.20 2.69
N PRO A 19 -16.31 2.33 2.30
CA PRO A 19 -17.70 2.48 2.71
C PRO A 19 -17.89 2.26 4.20
N ALA A 20 -17.22 1.26 4.79
CA ALA A 20 -17.24 1.05 6.24
C ALA A 20 -16.69 2.27 6.99
N GLN A 21 -15.58 2.84 6.54
CA GLN A 21 -15.01 4.06 7.11
C GLN A 21 -15.99 5.23 7.09
N ARG A 22 -16.63 5.51 5.94
CA ARG A 22 -17.62 6.58 5.80
C ARG A 22 -18.88 6.36 6.65
N PHE A 23 -19.23 5.10 6.91
CA PHE A 23 -20.37 4.77 7.76
C PHE A 23 -20.09 5.08 9.24
N PHE A 24 -18.84 4.91 9.70
CA PHE A 24 -18.46 5.13 11.11
C PHE A 24 -17.84 6.50 11.39
N LEU A 25 -17.36 7.20 10.36
CA LEU A 25 -16.67 8.48 10.48
C LEU A 25 -17.17 9.45 9.40
N ASP A 26 -17.81 10.55 9.83
CA ASP A 26 -18.52 11.48 8.95
C ASP A 26 -17.60 12.42 8.14
N ASP A 27 -16.29 12.50 8.44
CA ASP A 27 -15.42 13.56 7.90
C ASP A 27 -14.00 13.06 7.56
N VAL A 28 -13.92 12.07 6.66
CA VAL A 28 -12.64 11.48 6.24
C VAL A 28 -12.33 11.79 4.79
N SER A 29 -11.07 12.17 4.53
CA SER A 29 -10.56 12.50 3.20
C SER A 29 -10.93 11.43 2.17
N VAL A 30 -11.41 11.88 1.01
CA VAL A 30 -11.77 11.00 -0.12
C VAL A 30 -10.55 10.24 -0.65
N LEU A 31 -9.35 10.80 -0.46
CA LEU A 31 -8.08 10.22 -0.92
C LEU A 31 -7.42 9.30 0.11
N ALA A 32 -7.74 9.46 1.41
CA ALA A 32 -7.12 8.69 2.48
C ALA A 32 -8.07 7.60 3.01
N SER A 33 -7.63 6.34 2.86
CA SER A 33 -8.29 5.21 3.50
C SER A 33 -7.59 4.83 4.80
N LEU A 34 -8.35 4.57 5.85
CA LEU A 34 -7.88 4.10 7.15
C LEU A 34 -7.09 2.80 7.07
N ALA A 35 -7.38 1.93 6.11
CA ALA A 35 -6.63 0.69 5.91
C ALA A 35 -6.38 0.47 4.43
N TYR A 36 -5.30 1.07 3.91
CA TYR A 36 -4.94 0.96 2.50
C TYR A 36 -4.14 -0.32 2.23
N LEU A 37 -4.84 -1.43 1.98
CA LEU A 37 -4.26 -2.76 1.71
C LEU A 37 -3.17 -2.78 0.61
N PRO A 38 -3.27 -2.00 -0.50
CA PRO A 38 -2.25 -2.03 -1.54
C PRO A 38 -0.87 -1.58 -1.06
N HIS A 39 -0.77 -0.83 0.05
CA HIS A 39 0.51 -0.56 0.71
C HIS A 39 1.23 -1.85 1.12
N GLY A 40 0.54 -2.73 1.86
CA GLY A 40 1.10 -4.01 2.27
C GLY A 40 1.53 -4.87 1.08
N VAL A 41 0.79 -4.84 -0.04
CA VAL A 41 1.14 -5.58 -1.26
C VAL A 41 2.46 -5.08 -1.85
N ARG A 42 2.66 -3.75 -1.91
CA ARG A 42 3.93 -3.13 -2.34
C ARG A 42 5.08 -3.60 -1.46
N VAL A 43 4.93 -3.45 -0.14
CA VAL A 43 5.97 -3.79 0.84
C VAL A 43 6.34 -5.28 0.76
N LEU A 44 5.35 -6.18 0.75
CA LEU A 44 5.60 -7.63 0.67
C LEU A 44 6.20 -8.06 -0.67
N SER A 45 5.77 -7.44 -1.77
CA SER A 45 6.29 -7.79 -3.09
C SER A 45 7.75 -7.36 -3.25
N ILE A 46 8.08 -6.14 -2.81
CA ILE A 46 9.46 -5.65 -2.80
C ILE A 46 10.30 -6.47 -1.82
N TRP A 47 9.78 -6.80 -0.64
CA TRP A 47 10.46 -7.68 0.30
C TRP A 47 10.84 -9.02 -0.34
N LEU A 48 9.95 -9.61 -1.13
CA LEU A 48 10.12 -10.97 -1.68
C LEU A 48 11.03 -11.03 -2.91
N VAL A 49 10.90 -10.08 -3.84
CA VAL A 49 11.60 -10.13 -5.15
C VAL A 49 12.35 -8.85 -5.51
N GLY A 50 12.44 -7.89 -4.60
CA GLY A 50 13.14 -6.63 -4.79
C GLY A 50 12.58 -5.81 -5.94
N TRP A 51 13.47 -5.15 -6.69
CA TRP A 51 13.14 -4.29 -7.83
C TRP A 51 12.28 -4.98 -8.90
N ARG A 52 12.34 -6.32 -9.01
CA ARG A 52 11.55 -7.10 -9.98
C ARG A 52 10.02 -7.01 -9.71
N ALA A 53 9.62 -6.58 -8.51
CA ALA A 53 8.22 -6.31 -8.21
C ALA A 53 7.71 -4.99 -8.83
N LEU A 54 8.60 -4.07 -9.23
CA LEU A 54 8.19 -2.75 -9.71
C LEU A 54 7.27 -2.84 -10.96
N PRO A 55 7.64 -3.55 -12.05
CA PRO A 55 6.77 -3.61 -13.23
C PRO A 55 5.37 -4.18 -12.94
N PRO A 56 5.19 -5.34 -12.28
CA PRO A 56 3.85 -5.86 -12.01
C PRO A 56 3.08 -5.02 -10.98
N LEU A 57 3.75 -4.31 -10.07
CA LEU A 57 3.08 -3.36 -9.16
C LEU A 57 2.53 -2.16 -9.92
N VAL A 58 3.30 -1.58 -10.85
CA VAL A 58 2.83 -0.48 -11.71
C VAL A 58 1.64 -0.94 -12.55
N VAL A 59 1.74 -2.08 -13.22
CA VAL A 59 0.63 -2.65 -14.00
C VAL A 59 -0.61 -2.85 -13.12
N GLY A 60 -0.45 -3.49 -11.95
CA GLY A 60 -1.56 -3.70 -11.02
C GLY A 60 -2.20 -2.39 -10.55
N ALA A 61 -1.40 -1.36 -10.30
CA ALA A 61 -1.87 -0.06 -9.86
C ALA A 61 -2.63 0.69 -10.95
N ILE A 62 -2.19 0.62 -12.21
CA ILE A 62 -2.90 1.20 -13.36
C ILE A 62 -4.26 0.54 -13.51
N PHE A 63 -4.31 -0.80 -13.63
CA PHE A 63 -5.57 -1.51 -13.79
C PHE A 63 -6.50 -1.31 -12.59
N ALA A 64 -5.98 -1.29 -11.37
CA ALA A 64 -6.79 -1.03 -10.18
C ALA A 64 -7.49 0.33 -10.26
N ASN A 65 -6.79 1.39 -10.68
CA ASN A 65 -7.40 2.72 -10.82
C ASN A 65 -8.40 2.76 -11.97
N LEU A 66 -8.10 2.13 -13.11
CA LEU A 66 -9.02 2.09 -14.25
C LEU A 66 -10.32 1.33 -13.93
N ILE A 67 -10.27 0.34 -13.03
CA ILE A 67 -11.44 -0.49 -12.68
C ILE A 67 -12.25 0.13 -11.54
N PHE A 68 -11.59 0.68 -10.52
CA PHE A 68 -12.25 1.03 -9.25
C PHE A 68 -12.34 2.52 -8.95
N THR A 69 -11.62 3.38 -9.69
CA THR A 69 -11.67 4.84 -9.49
C THR A 69 -12.73 5.45 -10.39
N SER A 70 -13.61 6.29 -9.84
CA SER A 70 -14.65 6.97 -10.62
C SER A 70 -14.05 8.02 -11.57
N ALA A 71 -14.77 8.31 -12.67
CA ALA A 71 -14.35 9.31 -13.65
C ALA A 71 -14.06 10.68 -13.02
N ASP A 72 -14.91 11.13 -12.08
CA ASP A 72 -14.72 12.41 -11.39
C ASP A 72 -13.39 12.47 -10.61
N ILE A 73 -12.98 11.35 -9.99
CA ILE A 73 -11.72 11.28 -9.24
C ILE A 73 -10.54 11.21 -10.21
N LEU A 74 -10.68 10.48 -11.32
CA LEU A 74 -9.64 10.43 -12.36
C LEU A 74 -9.41 11.82 -12.98
N ASP A 75 -10.49 12.57 -13.26
CA ASP A 75 -10.42 13.93 -13.77
C ASP A 75 -9.82 14.90 -12.74
N LEU A 76 -10.15 14.76 -11.46
CA LEU A 76 -9.53 15.53 -10.38
C LEU A 76 -8.01 15.28 -10.29
N MET A 77 -7.59 14.03 -10.47
CA MET A 77 -6.17 13.64 -10.42
C MET A 77 -5.42 14.04 -11.70
N HIS A 78 -6.10 14.14 -12.85
CA HIS A 78 -5.55 14.54 -14.15
C HIS A 78 -4.14 13.94 -14.40
N ASP A 79 -3.17 14.77 -14.78
CA ASP A 79 -1.81 14.34 -15.11
C ASP A 79 -1.01 13.84 -13.89
N LYS A 80 -1.48 14.15 -12.67
CA LYS A 80 -0.81 13.81 -11.42
C LYS A 80 -0.96 12.33 -11.07
N MET A 81 -1.95 11.64 -11.64
CA MET A 81 -2.19 10.21 -11.38
C MET A 81 -0.94 9.37 -11.69
N TRP A 82 -0.32 9.60 -12.85
CA TRP A 82 0.84 8.81 -13.29
C TRP A 82 2.04 8.99 -12.34
N LEU A 83 2.31 10.24 -11.95
CA LEU A 83 3.37 10.55 -11.01
C LEU A 83 3.07 9.98 -9.61
N SER A 84 1.83 10.09 -9.15
CA SER A 84 1.36 9.53 -7.88
C SER A 84 1.55 8.01 -7.83
N LEU A 85 1.16 7.29 -8.88
CA LEU A 85 1.32 5.83 -8.97
C LEU A 85 2.79 5.43 -8.98
N ALA A 86 3.61 6.11 -9.77
CA ALA A 86 5.05 5.84 -9.83
C ALA A 86 5.73 6.07 -8.46
N MET A 87 5.47 7.20 -7.81
CA MET A 87 6.04 7.52 -6.50
C MET A 87 5.52 6.57 -5.41
N SER A 88 4.25 6.19 -5.49
CA SER A 88 3.64 5.19 -4.61
C SER A 88 4.36 3.86 -4.70
N VAL A 89 4.63 3.33 -5.89
CA VAL A 89 5.36 2.07 -6.04
C VAL A 89 6.84 2.21 -5.63
N LEU A 90 7.49 3.32 -6.00
CA LEU A 90 8.90 3.57 -5.67
C LEU A 90 9.15 3.81 -4.19
N SER A 91 8.19 4.35 -3.44
CA SER A 91 8.32 4.60 -2.00
C SER A 91 8.72 3.34 -1.22
N ALA A 92 8.09 2.20 -1.54
CA ALA A 92 8.43 0.92 -0.94
C ALA A 92 9.84 0.49 -1.32
N TYR A 93 10.22 0.60 -2.60
CA TYR A 93 11.57 0.26 -3.04
C TYR A 93 12.63 1.11 -2.34
N PHE A 94 12.45 2.43 -2.29
CA PHE A 94 13.38 3.33 -1.60
C PHE A 94 13.49 3.04 -0.11
N ALA A 95 12.41 2.65 0.56
CA ALA A 95 12.47 2.21 1.96
C ALA A 95 13.41 1.01 2.15
N PHE A 96 13.31 -0.01 1.30
CA PHE A 96 14.20 -1.16 1.37
C PHE A 96 15.65 -0.82 0.99
N GLU A 97 15.86 0.03 -0.01
CA GLU A 97 17.19 0.48 -0.40
C GLU A 97 17.86 1.34 0.69
N LEU A 98 17.10 2.20 1.37
CA LEU A 98 17.58 2.98 2.51
C LEU A 98 18.00 2.05 3.66
N LEU A 99 17.14 1.09 4.03
CA LEU A 99 17.49 0.11 5.05
C LEU A 99 18.75 -0.68 4.69
N ARG A 100 18.89 -1.09 3.42
CA ARG A 100 20.09 -1.77 2.92
C ARG A 100 21.32 -0.87 3.04
N ALA A 101 21.22 0.40 2.65
CA ALA A 101 22.29 1.38 2.77
C ALA A 101 22.71 1.62 4.24
N SER A 102 21.76 1.53 5.18
CA SER A 102 22.03 1.58 6.63
C SER A 102 22.53 0.25 7.23
N GLY A 103 22.86 -0.75 6.41
CA GLY A 103 23.35 -2.05 6.87
C GLY A 103 22.26 -3.01 7.38
N ILE A 104 20.97 -2.65 7.25
CA ILE A 104 19.84 -3.47 7.66
C ILE A 104 19.40 -4.33 6.48
N SER A 105 19.77 -5.62 6.51
CA SER A 105 19.23 -6.60 5.56
C SER A 105 17.76 -6.90 5.85
N ALA A 106 16.87 -6.19 5.16
CA ALA A 106 15.41 -6.29 5.29
C ALA A 106 14.74 -7.17 4.24
N TYR A 107 15.38 -7.38 3.08
CA TYR A 107 14.89 -8.27 2.01
C TYR A 107 14.73 -9.71 2.46
N ALA A 108 13.91 -10.49 1.76
CA ALA A 108 13.78 -11.92 1.99
C ALA A 108 15.12 -12.62 1.72
N GLY A 109 15.76 -13.14 2.77
CA GLY A 109 16.97 -13.98 2.65
C GLY A 109 16.66 -15.37 2.06
N GLY A 110 17.70 -16.18 1.86
CA GLY A 110 17.59 -17.51 1.23
C GLY A 110 16.60 -18.48 1.90
N GLY A 111 16.37 -18.34 3.21
CA GLY A 111 15.36 -19.12 3.95
C GLY A 111 13.94 -18.53 3.94
N ARG A 112 13.71 -17.36 3.32
CA ARG A 112 12.43 -16.62 3.24
C ARG A 112 11.68 -16.48 4.58
N ARG A 113 12.39 -16.56 5.70
CA ARG A 113 11.79 -16.36 7.03
C ARG A 113 11.44 -14.90 7.19
N VAL A 114 10.16 -14.62 7.44
CA VAL A 114 9.65 -13.26 7.64
C VAL A 114 10.16 -12.74 8.98
N ASN A 115 11.03 -11.73 8.95
CA ASN A 115 11.28 -10.91 10.13
C ASN A 115 10.23 -9.78 10.15
N TRP A 116 9.13 -10.01 10.87
CA TRP A 116 7.99 -9.09 10.90
C TRP A 116 8.39 -7.69 11.38
N ARG A 117 9.37 -7.55 12.28
CA ARG A 117 9.85 -6.24 12.78
C ARG A 117 10.52 -5.44 11.67
N LYS A 118 11.42 -6.07 10.90
CA LYS A 118 12.08 -5.42 9.76
C LYS A 118 11.08 -5.07 8.66
N LEU A 119 10.09 -5.92 8.45
CA LEU A 119 9.05 -5.71 7.45
C LEU A 119 8.11 -4.55 7.82
N LEU A 120 7.73 -4.43 9.10
CA LEU A 120 7.00 -3.27 9.61
C LEU A 120 7.83 -1.99 9.54
N LEU A 121 9.14 -2.06 9.85
CA LEU A 121 10.03 -0.90 9.71
C LEU A 121 10.14 -0.43 8.25
N ALA A 122 10.33 -1.37 7.31
CA ALA A 122 10.34 -1.04 5.89
C ALA A 122 9.01 -0.45 5.43
N GLY A 123 7.90 -0.99 5.94
CA GLY A 123 6.55 -0.45 5.73
C GLY A 123 6.38 0.98 6.23
N LEU A 124 6.81 1.25 7.46
CA LEU A 124 6.78 2.58 8.05
C LEU A 124 7.57 3.60 7.21
N LEU A 125 8.79 3.25 6.80
CA LEU A 125 9.60 4.11 5.94
C LEU A 125 8.96 4.32 4.56
N ALA A 126 8.38 3.26 3.98
CA ALA A 126 7.66 3.34 2.71
C ALA A 126 6.45 4.27 2.83
N SER A 127 5.72 4.18 3.95
CA SER A 127 4.55 4.99 4.25
C SER A 127 4.92 6.46 4.41
N VAL A 128 6.04 6.79 5.07
CA VAL A 128 6.56 8.15 5.17
C VAL A 128 6.91 8.70 3.78
N PHE A 129 7.66 7.95 2.96
CA PHE A 129 8.00 8.38 1.60
C PHE A 129 6.75 8.56 0.74
N ASN A 130 5.81 7.62 0.80
CA ASN A 130 4.56 7.71 0.07
C ASN A 130 3.77 8.96 0.49
N SER A 131 3.59 9.17 1.79
CA SER A 131 2.80 10.30 2.32
C SER A 131 3.39 11.65 1.93
N ILE A 132 4.72 11.79 1.99
CA ILE A 132 5.42 13.00 1.53
C ILE A 132 5.17 13.19 0.03
N SER A 133 5.38 12.15 -0.79
CA SER A 133 5.16 12.24 -2.24
C SER A 133 3.72 12.60 -2.59
N GLN A 134 2.72 11.95 -1.98
CA GLN A 134 1.31 12.23 -2.27
C GLN A 134 0.93 13.65 -1.86
N THR A 135 1.39 14.10 -0.67
CA THR A 135 1.11 15.46 -0.19
C THR A 135 1.71 16.52 -1.12
N LEU A 136 2.91 16.30 -1.65
CA LEU A 136 3.55 17.23 -2.60
C LEU A 136 2.84 17.23 -3.95
N ILE A 137 2.54 16.05 -4.50
CA ILE A 137 1.90 15.88 -5.81
C ILE A 137 0.50 16.51 -5.83
N PHE A 138 -0.28 16.30 -4.76
CA PHE A 138 -1.65 16.81 -4.66
C PHE A 138 -1.75 18.16 -3.92
N SER A 139 -0.63 18.83 -3.63
CA SER A 139 -0.61 20.06 -2.83
C SER A 139 -1.47 21.22 -3.36
N GLY A 140 -1.78 21.25 -4.66
CA GLY A 140 -2.70 22.23 -5.28
C GLY A 140 -4.17 21.81 -5.32
N ILE A 141 -4.49 20.58 -4.89
CA ILE A 141 -5.85 20.05 -4.75
C ILE A 141 -6.25 20.01 -3.26
N LEU A 142 -5.29 19.79 -2.36
CA LEU A 142 -5.53 19.78 -0.92
C LEU A 142 -5.58 21.19 -0.34
N ALA A 143 -6.45 21.40 0.65
CA ALA A 143 -6.53 22.66 1.39
C ALA A 143 -5.18 22.96 2.10
N PRO A 144 -4.66 24.21 2.02
CA PRO A 144 -3.36 24.58 2.61
C PRO A 144 -3.24 24.32 4.11
N SER A 145 -4.35 24.42 4.85
CA SER A 145 -4.43 24.20 6.30
C SER A 145 -4.44 22.72 6.71
N GLY A 146 -4.69 21.80 5.78
CA GLY A 146 -4.91 20.37 6.06
C GLY A 146 -3.73 19.44 5.76
N LYS A 147 -2.57 19.96 5.29
CA LYS A 147 -1.46 19.13 4.79
C LYS A 147 -0.91 18.14 5.83
N LEU A 148 -0.82 18.54 7.10
CA LEU A 148 -0.31 17.66 8.16
C LEU A 148 -1.30 16.53 8.47
N THR A 149 -2.59 16.84 8.51
CA THR A 149 -3.67 15.87 8.72
C THR A 149 -3.71 14.83 7.61
N GLU A 150 -3.48 15.25 6.37
CA GLU A 150 -3.50 14.36 5.19
C GLU A 150 -2.26 13.47 5.15
N LEU A 151 -1.09 14.02 5.45
CA LEU A 151 0.13 13.23 5.62
C LEU A 151 -0.04 12.17 6.72
N ALA A 152 -0.62 12.55 7.86
CA ALA A 152 -0.91 11.62 8.95
C ALA A 152 -1.94 10.55 8.53
N SER A 153 -2.98 10.94 7.78
CA SER A 153 -4.03 10.03 7.32
C SER A 153 -3.48 9.00 6.33
N PHE A 154 -2.66 9.41 5.37
CA PHE A 154 -1.95 8.46 4.49
C PHE A 154 -1.03 7.54 5.28
N ALA A 155 -0.29 8.08 6.26
CA ALA A 155 0.67 7.30 7.03
C ALA A 155 -0.02 6.22 7.87
N ILE A 156 -1.05 6.61 8.63
CA ILE A 156 -1.86 5.70 9.46
C ILE A 156 -2.56 4.68 8.57
N GLY A 157 -3.13 5.14 7.45
CA GLY A 157 -3.81 4.33 6.45
C GLY A 157 -2.95 3.19 5.90
N ASP A 158 -1.73 3.53 5.49
CA ASP A 158 -0.74 2.60 4.95
C ASP A 158 -0.29 1.57 6.01
N LEU A 159 -0.02 2.02 7.24
CA LEU A 159 0.42 1.15 8.34
C LEU A 159 -0.66 0.16 8.76
N LEU A 160 -1.90 0.64 8.96
CA LEU A 160 -3.01 -0.23 9.32
C LEU A 160 -3.33 -1.20 8.18
N GLY A 161 -3.35 -0.72 6.93
CA GLY A 161 -3.53 -1.55 5.74
C GLY A 161 -2.49 -2.66 5.62
N GLN A 162 -1.21 -2.36 5.91
CA GLN A 162 -0.16 -3.38 5.94
C GLN A 162 -0.38 -4.42 7.03
N VAL A 163 -0.70 -4.00 8.25
CA VAL A 163 -0.94 -4.92 9.37
C VAL A 163 -2.13 -5.83 9.07
N VAL A 164 -3.24 -5.26 8.59
CA VAL A 164 -4.44 -6.01 8.19
C VAL A 164 -4.12 -7.02 7.10
N LEU A 165 -3.38 -6.62 6.06
CA LEU A 165 -2.98 -7.54 4.97
C LEU A 165 -2.13 -8.69 5.50
N MET A 166 -1.11 -8.39 6.30
CA MET A 166 -0.21 -9.41 6.87
C MET A 166 -0.97 -10.40 7.76
N PHE A 167 -1.89 -9.91 8.58
CA PHE A 167 -2.75 -10.74 9.41
C PHE A 167 -3.69 -11.61 8.57
N GLY A 168 -4.33 -11.04 7.54
CA GLY A 168 -5.17 -11.78 6.60
C GLY A 168 -4.41 -12.91 5.91
N LEU A 169 -3.21 -12.64 5.39
CA LEU A 169 -2.35 -13.66 4.78
C LEU A 169 -1.95 -14.75 5.78
N MET A 170 -1.63 -14.37 7.02
CA MET A 170 -1.32 -15.35 8.07
C MET A 170 -2.50 -16.28 8.32
N MET A 171 -3.72 -15.75 8.42
CA MET A 171 -4.94 -16.54 8.62
C MET A 171 -5.22 -17.47 7.44
N ILE A 172 -5.06 -16.99 6.21
CA ILE A 172 -5.21 -17.80 4.99
C ILE A 172 -4.19 -18.94 4.99
N PHE A 173 -2.90 -18.67 5.20
CA PHE A 173 -1.88 -19.72 5.23
C PHE A 173 -2.07 -20.70 6.38
N ARG A 174 -2.57 -20.24 7.54
CA ARG A 174 -2.90 -21.12 8.67
C ARG A 174 -4.08 -22.05 8.35
N ALA A 175 -5.10 -21.54 7.65
CA ALA A 175 -6.23 -22.35 7.19
C ALA A 175 -5.78 -23.37 6.12
N LEU A 176 -4.95 -22.96 5.17
CA LEU A 176 -4.39 -23.85 4.14
C LEU A 176 -3.44 -24.92 4.71
N ARG A 177 -2.82 -24.65 5.87
CA ARG A 177 -1.98 -25.61 6.59
C ARG A 177 -2.78 -26.52 7.53
N SER A 178 -4.06 -26.22 7.78
CA SER A 178 -4.92 -27.08 8.58
C SER A 178 -5.19 -28.40 7.83
N PRO A 179 -5.31 -29.55 8.53
CA PRO A 179 -5.20 -30.88 7.95
C PRO A 179 -6.45 -31.30 7.14
N ALA A 180 -6.75 -30.60 6.06
CA ALA A 180 -7.63 -31.10 4.99
C ALA A 180 -6.89 -32.05 4.03
N ALA A 181 -5.74 -32.61 4.46
CA ALA A 181 -4.94 -33.60 3.75
C ALA A 181 -4.92 -34.96 4.49
N SER A 182 -6.02 -35.29 5.17
CA SER A 182 -6.28 -36.61 5.75
C SER A 182 -7.75 -37.00 5.55
N ALA A 183 -8.19 -37.00 4.29
CA ALA A 183 -9.41 -37.66 3.84
C ALA A 183 -9.09 -38.42 2.54
#